data_AF-A0A0P9AZI0-F1
#
_entry.id   AF-A0A0P9AZI0-F1
#
_cell.length_a   1.000
_cell.length_b   1.000
_cell.length_c   1.000
_cell.angle_alpha   90.00
_cell.angle_beta   90.00
_cell.angle_gamma   90.00
#
_symmetry.space_group_name_H-M   'P 1'
#
loop_
_entity.id
_entity.type
_entity.pdbx_description
1 polymer ?
#
loop_
_entity_poly.entity_id
_entity_poly.type
_entity_poly.pdbx_seq_one_letter_code
_entity_poly.pdbx_strand_id
1 'polypeptide(L)'
;MASETLEVVGQMAEHAKAVSPMPQLDPIAFPNQIFWLLVTLVVIHLILSRVVLPRVGSVLSERQGTITNDLAAAEELKQQAVEAENAYNKALMDARAESQKIAAEAKAEIQVELDIAIQKADAEIAAKSAEAEAAIAEIRKGAVASVKKVAADTAKAIVAHMGVKADAKTVTAAITERMKG
;
A
#
# COMPACT_ATOMS: atom_id res chain seq x y z
N MET A 1 30.80 26.35 116.65
CA MET A 1 30.97 27.07 115.37
C MET A 1 32.29 26.79 114.64
N ALA A 2 33.31 26.12 115.24
CA ALA A 2 34.57 25.80 114.54
C ALA A 2 34.80 24.28 114.29
N SER A 3 33.94 23.42 114.84
CA SER A 3 34.02 21.96 114.65
C SER A 3 33.21 21.47 113.47
N GLU A 4 32.02 22.05 113.24
CA GLU A 4 31.16 21.71 112.08
C GLU A 4 31.76 22.17 110.75
N THR A 5 32.53 23.26 110.75
CA THR A 5 33.26 23.71 109.55
C THR A 5 34.42 22.78 109.20
N LEU A 6 35.04 22.10 110.17
CA LEU A 6 36.11 21.12 109.93
C LEU A 6 35.58 19.77 109.46
N GLU A 7 34.41 19.33 109.94
CA GLU A 7 33.76 18.11 109.43
C GLU A 7 33.23 18.29 108.00
N VAL A 8 32.62 19.44 107.69
CA VAL A 8 32.19 19.75 106.32
C VAL A 8 33.39 19.88 105.37
N VAL A 9 34.50 20.49 105.81
CA VAL A 9 35.74 20.56 105.01
C VAL A 9 36.41 19.18 104.89
N GLY A 10 36.32 18.32 105.91
CA GLY A 10 36.77 16.93 105.86
C GLY A 10 35.95 16.05 104.92
N GLN A 11 34.63 16.17 104.92
CA GLN A 11 33.73 15.49 103.98
C GLN A 11 33.88 16.02 102.55
N MET A 12 34.12 17.32 102.37
CA MET A 12 34.45 17.89 101.05
C MET A 12 35.84 17.47 100.56
N ALA A 13 36.81 17.26 101.46
CA ALA A 13 38.14 16.75 101.12
C ALA A 13 38.14 15.24 100.77
N GLU A 14 37.27 14.44 101.40
CA GLU A 14 37.08 13.04 101.02
C GLU A 14 36.38 12.89 99.65
N HIS A 15 35.44 13.78 99.34
CA HIS A 15 34.83 13.88 98.00
C HIS A 15 35.79 14.45 96.93
N ALA A 16 36.82 15.22 97.32
CA ALA A 16 37.81 15.76 96.40
C ALA A 16 38.93 14.76 96.04
N LYS A 17 39.05 13.62 96.75
CA LYS A 17 40.03 12.57 96.45
C LYS A 17 39.46 11.38 95.66
N ALA A 18 38.19 11.48 95.26
CA ALA A 18 37.50 10.56 94.37
C ALA A 18 36.94 11.30 93.15
N VAL A 19 37.75 12.12 92.48
CA VAL A 19 37.56 12.30 91.04
C VAL A 19 38.06 11.01 90.39
N SER A 20 37.29 9.93 90.55
CA SER A 20 37.34 8.84 89.60
C SER A 20 37.08 9.49 88.24
N PRO A 21 37.95 9.30 87.23
CA PRO A 21 37.56 9.65 85.87
C PRO A 21 36.21 9.00 85.66
N MET A 22 35.22 9.73 85.10
CA MET A 22 33.90 9.16 84.83
C MET A 22 34.10 7.72 84.35
N PRO A 23 33.48 6.68 84.95
CA PRO A 23 33.85 5.27 84.68
C PRO A 23 33.79 4.86 83.20
N GLN A 24 33.20 5.71 82.36
CA GLN A 24 33.09 5.62 80.90
C GLN A 24 34.36 6.06 80.13
N LEU A 25 35.29 6.78 80.79
CA LEU A 25 36.56 7.28 80.22
C LEU A 25 37.80 6.57 80.81
N ASP A 26 37.59 5.49 81.57
CA ASP A 26 38.70 4.67 82.08
C ASP A 26 39.32 3.85 80.93
N PRO A 27 40.59 4.08 80.55
CA PRO A 27 41.24 3.42 79.42
C PRO A 27 41.36 1.90 79.58
N ILE A 28 41.15 1.36 80.78
CA ILE A 28 41.21 -0.09 81.05
C ILE A 28 40.03 -0.84 80.38
N ALA A 29 38.88 -0.18 80.16
CA ALA A 29 37.71 -0.80 79.55
C ALA A 29 37.71 -0.80 78.00
N PHE A 30 38.51 0.08 77.38
CA PHE A 30 38.54 0.26 75.92
C PHE A 30 38.99 -0.98 75.12
N PRO A 31 40.00 -1.77 75.54
CA PRO A 31 40.43 -2.94 74.75
C PRO A 31 39.32 -3.97 74.53
N ASN A 32 38.49 -4.23 75.54
CA ASN A 32 37.37 -5.17 75.43
C ASN A 32 36.26 -4.64 74.50
N GLN A 33 35.94 -3.34 74.59
CA GLN A 33 34.97 -2.71 73.69
C GLN A 33 35.46 -2.71 72.23
N ILE A 34 36.74 -2.36 72.02
CA ILE A 34 37.37 -2.38 70.69
C ILE A 34 37.40 -3.80 70.12
N PHE A 35 37.70 -4.82 70.94
CA PHE A 35 37.66 -6.21 70.50
C PHE A 35 36.26 -6.59 69.97
N TRP A 36 35.20 -6.36 70.75
CA TRP A 36 33.83 -6.67 70.32
C TRP A 36 33.36 -5.81 69.16
N LEU A 37 33.79 -4.55 69.08
CA LEU A 37 33.55 -3.69 67.92
C LEU A 37 34.15 -4.31 66.66
N LEU A 38 35.42 -4.74 66.70
CA LEU A 38 36.05 -5.40 65.56
C LEU A 38 35.38 -6.72 65.21
N VAL A 39 35.02 -7.54 66.19
CA VAL A 39 34.30 -8.80 65.97
C VAL A 39 32.94 -8.54 65.30
N THR A 40 32.13 -7.63 65.83
CA THR A 40 30.81 -7.31 65.26
C THR A 40 30.93 -6.65 63.89
N LEU A 41 31.91 -5.78 63.68
CA LEU A 41 32.20 -5.19 62.37
C LEU A 41 32.54 -6.25 61.33
N VAL A 42 33.40 -7.21 61.68
CA VAL A 42 33.76 -8.34 60.80
C VAL A 42 32.54 -9.20 60.51
N VAL A 43 31.73 -9.53 61.52
CA VAL A 43 30.50 -10.32 61.33
C VAL A 43 29.52 -9.61 60.39
N ILE A 44 29.26 -8.31 60.60
CA ILE A 44 28.40 -7.51 59.73
C ILE A 44 28.97 -7.42 58.32
N HIS A 45 30.28 -7.20 58.19
CA HIS A 45 30.95 -7.15 56.89
C HIS A 45 30.81 -8.46 56.12
N LEU A 46 30.95 -9.61 56.78
CA LEU A 46 30.74 -10.93 56.17
C LEU A 46 29.28 -11.13 55.75
N ILE A 47 28.31 -10.72 56.58
CA ILE A 47 26.88 -10.82 56.22
C ILE A 47 26.56 -9.94 55.00
N LEU A 48 27.02 -8.69 55.00
CA LEU A 48 26.79 -7.78 53.87
C LEU A 48 27.44 -8.28 52.59
N SER A 49 28.72 -8.66 52.66
CA SER A 49 29.48 -9.11 51.49
C SER A 49 28.99 -10.44 50.92
N ARG A 50 28.55 -11.37 51.78
CA ARG A 50 28.21 -12.73 51.36
C ARG A 50 26.73 -13.02 51.19
N VAL A 51 25.84 -12.21 51.77
CA VAL A 51 24.40 -12.44 51.71
C VAL A 51 23.65 -11.27 51.09
N VAL A 52 23.90 -10.04 51.55
CA VAL A 52 23.10 -8.87 51.13
C VAL A 52 23.49 -8.39 49.74
N LEU A 53 24.78 -8.13 49.49
CA LEU A 53 25.25 -7.65 48.19
C LEU A 53 24.95 -8.64 47.05
N PRO A 54 25.16 -9.96 47.20
CA PRO A 54 24.82 -10.91 46.14
C PRO A 54 23.32 -10.94 45.82
N ARG A 55 22.43 -10.81 46.82
CA ARG A 55 20.98 -10.78 46.60
C ARG A 55 20.52 -9.51 45.89
N VAL A 56 21.10 -8.37 46.20
CA VAL A 56 20.81 -7.12 45.46
C VAL A 56 21.34 -7.20 44.04
N GLY A 57 22.56 -7.74 43.87
CA GLY A 57 23.16 -7.98 42.56
C GLY A 57 22.32 -8.90 41.67
N SER A 58 21.74 -9.97 42.23
CA SER A 58 20.90 -10.89 41.45
C SER A 58 19.63 -10.22 40.93
N VAL A 59 18.94 -9.41 41.75
CA VAL A 59 17.73 -8.68 41.33
C VAL A 59 18.07 -7.64 40.25
N LEU A 60 19.20 -6.95 40.39
CA LEU A 60 19.62 -5.98 39.38
C LEU A 60 19.97 -6.66 38.06
N SER A 61 20.68 -7.80 38.12
CA SER A 61 21.00 -8.61 36.94
C SER A 61 19.75 -9.16 36.26
N GLU A 62 18.75 -9.61 37.03
CA GLU A 62 17.48 -10.09 36.49
C GLU A 62 16.74 -8.97 35.74
N ARG A 63 16.60 -7.79 36.35
CA ARG A 63 15.99 -6.63 35.71
C ARG A 63 16.73 -6.20 34.45
N GLN A 64 18.06 -6.13 34.51
CA GLN A 64 18.87 -5.79 33.34
C GLN A 64 18.70 -6.83 32.23
N GLY A 65 18.63 -8.12 32.59
CA GLY A 65 18.37 -9.22 31.66
C GLY A 65 17.01 -9.08 30.99
N THR A 66 15.93 -8.86 31.76
CA THR A 66 14.59 -8.64 31.22
C THR A 66 14.54 -7.44 30.29
N ILE A 67 15.09 -6.28 30.69
CA ILE A 67 15.10 -5.08 29.85
C ILE A 67 15.85 -5.31 28.53
N THR A 68 17.00 -5.98 28.60
CA THR A 68 17.81 -6.26 27.41
C THR A 68 17.09 -7.23 26.47
N ASN A 69 16.44 -8.26 27.02
CA ASN A 69 15.65 -9.22 26.27
C ASN A 69 14.44 -8.55 25.60
N ASP A 70 13.71 -7.71 26.35
CA ASP A 70 12.54 -6.99 25.84
C ASP A 70 12.94 -5.98 24.75
N LEU A 71 14.10 -5.31 24.91
CA LEU A 71 14.63 -4.42 23.89
C LEU A 71 15.01 -5.18 22.62
N ALA A 72 15.71 -6.31 22.75
CA ALA A 72 16.06 -7.15 21.62
C ALA A 72 14.81 -7.67 20.88
N ALA A 73 13.80 -8.15 21.62
CA ALA A 73 12.53 -8.59 21.04
C ALA A 73 11.79 -7.43 20.35
N ALA A 74 11.80 -6.23 20.93
CA ALA A 74 11.18 -5.06 20.31
C ALA A 74 11.91 -4.63 19.03
N GLU A 75 13.24 -4.69 19.00
CA GLU A 75 14.04 -4.41 17.80
C GLU A 75 13.79 -5.45 16.70
N GLU A 76 13.73 -6.74 17.06
CA GLU A 76 13.41 -7.81 16.12
C GLU A 76 12.01 -7.64 15.53
N LEU A 77 10.99 -7.39 16.36
CA LEU A 77 9.62 -7.13 15.89
C LEU A 77 9.55 -5.89 15.00
N LYS A 78 10.32 -4.84 15.32
CA LYS A 78 10.41 -3.64 14.48
C LYS A 78 11.05 -3.96 13.12
N GLN A 79 12.13 -4.76 13.10
CA GLN A 79 12.76 -5.18 11.85
C GLN A 79 11.81 -6.02 11.00
N GLN A 80 11.14 -7.01 11.60
CA GLN A 80 10.14 -7.84 10.91
C GLN A 80 8.98 -6.99 10.36
N ALA A 81 8.52 -5.98 11.11
CA ALA A 81 7.47 -5.07 10.63
C ALA A 81 7.93 -4.26 9.41
N VAL A 82 9.15 -3.72 9.43
CA VAL A 82 9.72 -2.97 8.30
C VAL A 82 9.93 -3.88 7.08
N GLU A 83 10.42 -5.10 7.29
CA GLU A 83 10.58 -6.10 6.21
C GLU A 83 9.22 -6.47 5.59
N ALA A 84 8.21 -6.71 6.42
CA ALA A 84 6.86 -7.01 5.98
C ALA A 84 6.24 -5.83 5.21
N GLU A 85 6.43 -4.60 5.68
CA GLU A 85 5.98 -3.39 5.00
C GLU A 85 6.67 -3.24 3.62
N ASN A 86 7.98 -3.45 3.56
CA ASN A 86 8.73 -3.40 2.31
C ASN A 86 8.28 -4.49 1.32
N ALA A 87 8.07 -5.73 1.80
CA ALA A 87 7.56 -6.82 0.99
C ALA A 87 6.14 -6.54 0.47
N TYR A 88 5.26 -6.01 1.32
CA TYR A 88 3.91 -5.59 0.94
C TYR A 88 3.93 -4.48 -0.12
N ASN A 89 4.72 -3.43 0.10
CA ASN A 89 4.85 -2.32 -0.85
C ASN A 89 5.41 -2.78 -2.19
N LYS A 90 6.40 -3.69 -2.17
CA LYS A 90 6.93 -4.31 -3.39
C LYS A 90 5.87 -5.11 -4.13
N ALA A 91 5.16 -6.00 -3.43
CA ALA A 91 4.08 -6.80 -4.03
C ALA A 91 2.98 -5.91 -4.63
N LEU A 92 2.64 -4.80 -3.97
CA LEU A 92 1.66 -3.84 -4.48
C LEU A 92 2.16 -3.12 -5.74
N MET A 93 3.44 -2.73 -5.80
CA MET A 93 4.05 -2.15 -6.99
C MET A 93 4.08 -3.15 -8.15
N ASP A 94 4.50 -4.39 -7.88
CA ASP A 94 4.58 -5.45 -8.88
C ASP A 94 3.19 -5.77 -9.45
N ALA A 95 2.16 -5.91 -8.60
CA ALA A 95 0.78 -6.13 -9.03
C ALA A 95 0.23 -4.97 -9.87
N ARG A 96 0.56 -3.71 -9.53
CA ARG A 96 0.19 -2.54 -10.33
C ARG A 96 0.89 -2.53 -11.68
N ALA A 97 2.17 -2.88 -11.74
CA ALA A 97 2.91 -2.98 -12.99
C ALA A 97 2.34 -4.10 -13.87
N GLU A 98 2.03 -5.26 -13.29
CA GLU A 98 1.47 -6.41 -13.99
C GLU A 98 0.06 -6.11 -14.54
N SER A 99 -0.82 -5.51 -13.72
CA SER A 99 -2.15 -5.09 -14.19
C SER A 99 -2.09 -4.07 -15.34
N GLN A 100 -1.16 -3.11 -15.29
CA GLN A 100 -0.95 -2.16 -16.39
C GLN A 100 -0.45 -2.87 -17.65
N LYS A 101 0.45 -3.84 -17.49
CA LYS A 101 0.96 -4.67 -18.59
C LYS A 101 -0.17 -5.48 -19.24
N ILE A 102 -0.98 -6.18 -18.45
CA ILE A 102 -2.14 -6.94 -18.93
C ILE A 102 -3.13 -6.01 -19.65
N ALA A 103 -3.42 -4.85 -19.09
CA ALA A 103 -4.32 -3.88 -19.73
C ALA A 103 -3.76 -3.35 -21.06
N ALA A 104 -2.45 -3.16 -21.17
CA ALA A 104 -1.80 -2.74 -22.40
C ALA A 104 -1.80 -3.86 -23.46
N GLU A 105 -1.47 -5.09 -23.07
CA GLU A 105 -1.50 -6.27 -23.93
C GLU A 105 -2.91 -6.54 -24.47
N ALA A 106 -3.92 -6.54 -23.59
CA ALA A 106 -5.32 -6.72 -24.00
C ALA A 106 -5.79 -5.63 -24.98
N LYS A 107 -5.41 -4.37 -24.75
CA LYS A 107 -5.73 -3.28 -25.70
C LYS A 107 -5.06 -3.47 -27.05
N ALA A 108 -3.81 -3.92 -27.07
CA ALA A 108 -3.08 -4.18 -28.30
C ALA A 108 -3.73 -5.34 -29.08
N GLU A 109 -4.09 -6.42 -28.41
CA GLU A 109 -4.77 -7.57 -29.00
C GLU A 109 -6.15 -7.19 -29.57
N ILE A 110 -6.96 -6.48 -28.79
CA ILE A 110 -8.27 -5.96 -29.24
C ILE A 110 -8.11 -5.05 -30.45
N GLN A 111 -7.09 -4.18 -30.50
CA GLN A 111 -6.87 -3.29 -31.64
C GLN A 111 -6.55 -4.09 -32.91
N VAL A 112 -5.73 -5.13 -32.82
CA VAL A 112 -5.41 -6.00 -33.96
C VAL A 112 -6.66 -6.73 -34.44
N GLU A 113 -7.46 -7.30 -33.55
CA GLU A 113 -8.72 -7.97 -33.91
C GLU A 113 -9.72 -6.99 -34.54
N LEU A 114 -9.82 -5.78 -34.00
CA LEU A 114 -10.66 -4.72 -34.53
C LEU A 114 -10.24 -4.33 -35.95
N ASP A 115 -8.95 -4.14 -36.19
CA ASP A 115 -8.43 -3.79 -37.52
C ASP A 115 -8.73 -4.88 -38.55
N ILE A 116 -8.60 -6.17 -38.17
CA ILE A 116 -8.98 -7.32 -39.01
C ILE A 116 -10.48 -7.31 -39.30
N ALA A 117 -11.31 -7.08 -38.27
CA ALA A 117 -12.76 -7.04 -38.41
C ALA A 117 -13.21 -5.88 -39.31
N ILE A 118 -12.59 -4.70 -39.18
CA ILE A 118 -12.84 -3.54 -40.04
C ILE A 118 -12.47 -3.86 -41.48
N GLN A 119 -11.27 -4.40 -41.74
CA GLN A 119 -10.86 -4.75 -43.12
C GLN A 119 -11.82 -5.76 -43.76
N LYS A 120 -12.29 -6.75 -43.00
CA LYS A 120 -13.27 -7.71 -43.49
C LYS A 120 -14.62 -7.05 -43.78
N ALA A 121 -15.10 -6.20 -42.87
CA ALA A 121 -16.35 -5.48 -43.05
C ALA A 121 -16.29 -4.56 -44.29
N ASP A 122 -15.18 -3.83 -44.47
CA ASP A 122 -14.97 -2.97 -45.64
C ASP A 122 -14.96 -3.76 -46.95
N ALA A 123 -14.34 -4.94 -46.97
CA ALA A 123 -14.35 -5.82 -48.13
C ALA A 123 -15.76 -6.35 -48.46
N GLU A 124 -16.53 -6.75 -47.44
CA GLU A 124 -17.92 -7.19 -47.61
C GLU A 124 -18.84 -6.06 -48.07
N ILE A 125 -18.67 -4.85 -47.52
CA ILE A 125 -19.40 -3.65 -47.93
C ILE A 125 -19.08 -3.32 -49.38
N ALA A 126 -17.80 -3.31 -49.77
CA ALA A 126 -17.39 -3.03 -51.14
C ALA A 126 -17.98 -4.04 -52.14
N ALA A 127 -17.97 -5.33 -51.79
CA ALA A 127 -18.58 -6.38 -52.62
C ALA A 127 -20.09 -6.17 -52.79
N LYS A 128 -20.83 -5.91 -51.70
CA LYS A 128 -22.27 -5.63 -51.75
C LYS A 128 -22.60 -4.35 -52.51
N SER A 129 -21.79 -3.31 -52.36
CA SER A 129 -21.94 -2.07 -53.12
C SER A 129 -21.77 -2.31 -54.61
N ALA A 130 -20.75 -3.07 -55.02
CA ALA A 130 -20.54 -3.42 -56.43
C ALA A 130 -21.70 -4.27 -57.00
N GLU A 131 -22.23 -5.23 -56.24
CA GLU A 131 -23.40 -6.02 -56.62
C GLU A 131 -24.65 -5.14 -56.78
N ALA A 132 -24.90 -4.25 -55.82
CA ALA A 132 -26.02 -3.31 -55.88
C ALA A 132 -25.90 -2.35 -57.06
N GLU A 133 -24.70 -1.83 -57.35
CA GLU A 133 -24.44 -0.99 -58.52
C GLU A 133 -24.71 -1.73 -59.83
N ALA A 134 -24.29 -3.00 -59.95
CA ALA A 134 -24.56 -3.83 -61.12
C ALA A 134 -26.08 -4.06 -61.29
N ALA A 135 -26.80 -4.39 -60.22
CA ALA A 135 -28.24 -4.57 -60.22
C ALA A 135 -28.98 -3.28 -60.62
N ILE A 136 -28.58 -2.13 -60.08
CA ILE A 136 -29.14 -0.82 -60.45
C ILE A 136 -28.86 -0.52 -61.93
N ALA A 137 -27.67 -0.82 -62.44
CA ALA A 137 -27.33 -0.61 -63.85
C ALA A 137 -28.19 -1.47 -64.77
N GLU A 138 -28.48 -2.71 -64.38
CA GLU A 138 -29.36 -3.60 -65.14
C GLU A 138 -30.83 -3.13 -65.12
N ILE A 139 -31.34 -2.77 -63.94
CA ILE A 139 -32.68 -2.15 -63.82
C ILE A 139 -32.77 -0.89 -64.67
N ARG A 140 -31.74 -0.04 -64.68
CA ARG A 140 -31.70 1.19 -65.49
C ARG A 140 -31.74 0.87 -66.98
N LYS A 141 -30.99 -0.14 -67.46
CA LYS A 141 -31.05 -0.59 -68.85
C LYS A 141 -32.45 -1.11 -69.22
N GLY A 142 -33.05 -1.94 -68.36
CA GLY A 142 -34.41 -2.46 -68.55
C GLY A 142 -35.49 -1.36 -68.54
N ALA A 143 -35.35 -0.37 -67.66
CA ALA A 143 -36.23 0.79 -67.58
C ALA A 143 -36.14 1.64 -68.86
N VAL A 144 -34.93 1.93 -69.36
CA VAL A 144 -34.75 2.67 -70.62
C VAL A 144 -35.37 1.92 -71.82
N ALA A 145 -35.22 0.59 -71.88
CA ALA A 145 -35.86 -0.23 -72.92
C ALA A 145 -37.39 -0.19 -72.82
N SER A 146 -37.93 -0.30 -71.60
CA SER A 146 -39.38 -0.20 -71.34
C SER A 146 -39.93 1.18 -71.70
N VAL A 147 -39.23 2.26 -71.33
CA VAL A 147 -39.58 3.64 -71.71
C VAL A 147 -39.59 3.80 -73.23
N LYS A 148 -38.62 3.23 -73.96
CA LYS A 148 -38.61 3.26 -75.43
C LYS A 148 -39.83 2.57 -76.03
N LYS A 149 -40.21 1.41 -75.49
CA LYS A 149 -41.39 0.67 -75.95
C LYS A 149 -42.67 1.46 -75.68
N VAL A 150 -42.86 1.94 -74.45
CA VAL A 150 -44.02 2.76 -74.08
C VAL A 150 -44.08 4.01 -74.95
N ALA A 151 -42.99 4.76 -75.10
CA ALA A 151 -42.97 5.95 -75.95
C ALA A 151 -43.34 5.66 -77.41
N ALA A 152 -42.87 4.55 -77.99
CA ALA A 152 -43.25 4.12 -79.33
C ALA A 152 -44.72 3.73 -79.44
N ASP A 153 -45.26 3.02 -78.46
CA ASP A 153 -46.66 2.61 -78.43
C ASP A 153 -47.58 3.83 -78.24
N THR A 154 -47.26 4.74 -77.32
CA THR A 154 -48.03 5.98 -77.11
C THR A 154 -47.97 6.90 -78.33
N ALA A 155 -46.81 7.07 -78.96
CA ALA A 155 -46.68 7.90 -80.17
C ALA A 155 -47.50 7.33 -81.34
N LYS A 156 -47.51 6.01 -81.53
CA LYS A 156 -48.37 5.36 -82.54
C LYS A 156 -49.85 5.59 -82.24
N ALA A 157 -50.27 5.47 -80.98
CA ALA A 157 -51.66 5.70 -80.57
C ALA A 157 -52.09 7.15 -80.83
N ILE A 158 -51.24 8.14 -80.51
CA ILE A 158 -51.50 9.55 -80.78
C ILE A 158 -51.62 9.82 -82.28
N VAL A 159 -50.69 9.32 -83.09
CA VAL A 159 -50.70 9.54 -84.55
C VAL A 159 -51.92 8.88 -85.22
N ALA A 160 -52.33 7.70 -84.75
CA ALA A 160 -53.55 7.05 -85.20
C ALA A 160 -54.80 7.87 -84.87
N HIS A 161 -54.88 8.47 -83.68
CA HIS A 161 -55.97 9.36 -83.29
C HIS A 161 -56.02 10.68 -84.09
N MET A 162 -54.88 11.14 -84.62
CA MET A 162 -54.78 12.35 -85.45
C MET A 162 -55.11 12.11 -86.94
N GLY A 163 -55.52 10.89 -87.32
CA GLY A 163 -56.05 10.60 -88.66
C GLY A 163 -55.01 10.48 -89.78
N VAL A 164 -53.72 10.42 -89.44
CA VAL A 164 -52.60 10.26 -90.40
C VAL A 164 -52.10 8.80 -90.35
N LYS A 165 -52.11 8.09 -91.49
CA LYS A 165 -51.44 6.78 -91.62
C LYS A 165 -49.93 7.00 -91.72
N ALA A 166 -49.26 7.25 -90.60
CA ALA A 166 -47.80 7.28 -90.58
C ALA A 166 -47.24 5.85 -90.64
N ASP A 167 -46.24 5.64 -91.49
CA ASP A 167 -45.54 4.35 -91.58
C ASP A 167 -44.86 4.03 -90.24
N ALA A 168 -45.10 2.83 -89.71
CA ALA A 168 -44.62 2.45 -88.38
C ALA A 168 -43.10 2.55 -88.27
N LYS A 169 -42.38 2.40 -89.40
CA LYS A 169 -40.93 2.52 -89.49
C LYS A 169 -40.43 3.94 -89.24
N THR A 170 -41.09 4.96 -89.82
CA THR A 170 -40.65 6.37 -89.67
C THR A 170 -40.87 6.90 -88.26
N VAL A 171 -41.98 6.50 -87.62
CA VAL A 171 -42.26 6.84 -86.21
C VAL A 171 -41.24 6.21 -85.27
N THR A 172 -40.90 4.93 -85.45
CA THR A 172 -39.87 4.27 -84.63
C THR A 172 -38.46 4.83 -84.85
N ALA A 173 -38.16 5.29 -86.07
CA ALA A 173 -36.88 5.92 -86.41
C ALA A 173 -36.74 7.30 -85.73
N ALA A 174 -37.75 8.16 -85.85
CA ALA A 174 -37.77 9.50 -85.24
C ALA A 174 -37.67 9.45 -83.71
N ILE A 175 -38.33 8.48 -83.06
CA ILE A 175 -38.25 8.28 -81.61
C ILE A 175 -36.85 7.79 -81.20
N THR A 176 -36.26 6.89 -81.98
CA THR A 176 -34.89 6.40 -81.70
C THR A 176 -33.85 7.52 -81.86
N GLU A 177 -34.05 8.44 -82.80
CA GLU A 177 -33.20 9.61 -83.00
C GLU A 177 -33.35 10.63 -81.85
N ARG A 178 -34.59 10.91 -81.41
CA ARG A 178 -34.85 11.78 -80.25
C ARG A 178 -34.39 11.22 -78.91
N MET A 179 -34.25 9.90 -78.77
CA MET A 179 -33.69 9.27 -77.56
C MET A 179 -32.16 9.21 -77.53
N LYS A 180 -31.47 9.58 -78.62
CA LYS A 180 -30.00 9.59 -78.72
C LYS A 180 -29.37 10.97 -78.45
N GLY A 181 -30.16 12.03 -78.41
CA GLY A 181 -29.75 13.38 -78.00
C GLY A 181 -30.04 13.63 -76.53
#